data_AF-A0A2G9P2R9-F1
#
_entry.id   AF-A0A2G9P2R9-F1
#
_cell.length_a   1.000
_cell.length_b   1.000
_cell.length_c   1.000
_cell.angle_alpha   90.00
_cell.angle_beta   90.00
_cell.angle_gamma   90.00
#
_symmetry.space_group_name_H-M   'P 1'
#
loop_
_entity.id
_entity.type
_entity.pdbx_description
1 polymer ?
#
loop_
_entity_poly.entity_id
_entity_poly.type
_entity_poly.pdbx_seq_one_letter_code
_entity_poly.pdbx_strand_id
1 'polypeptide(L)'
;MGDIKQVVVIRTDLEMGKGKIAAQVGHACVLGAEHVRKSHPEWFQKWWGGQEKVVLKVSGIKELQEVKRHAIDLDLPWSEVTDAGHTQIAPGTVTCISI
;
A
#
# COMPACT_ATOMS: atom_id res chain seq x y z
N MET A 1 -16.31 17.89 -3.77
CA MET A 1 -16.55 16.50 -3.35
C MET A 1 -15.23 15.79 -3.58
N GLY A 2 -14.55 15.31 -2.54
CA GLY A 2 -13.21 14.76 -2.70
C GLY A 2 -13.24 13.43 -3.46
N ASP A 3 -12.43 13.30 -4.50
CA ASP A 3 -12.27 12.03 -5.22
C ASP A 3 -11.62 10.97 -4.31
N ILE A 4 -12.10 9.73 -4.40
CA ILE A 4 -11.48 8.59 -3.70
C ILE A 4 -10.19 8.24 -4.43
N LYS A 5 -9.11 8.04 -3.68
CA LYS A 5 -7.80 7.62 -4.19
C LYS A 5 -7.21 6.53 -3.33
N GLN A 6 -6.32 5.73 -3.93
CA GLN A 6 -5.50 4.76 -3.23
C GLN A 6 -4.12 5.36 -2.98
N VAL A 7 -3.60 5.22 -1.77
CA VAL A 7 -2.25 5.67 -1.41
C VAL A 7 -1.40 4.45 -1.07
N VAL A 8 -0.26 4.31 -1.76
CA VAL A 8 0.73 3.28 -1.45
C VAL A 8 1.93 3.93 -0.81
N VAL A 9 2.28 3.50 0.39
CA VAL A 9 3.43 4.04 1.14
C VAL A 9 4.53 2.99 1.16
N ILE A 10 5.67 3.29 0.54
CA ILE A 10 6.79 2.36 0.37
C ILE A 10 8.03 2.77 1.18
N ARG A 11 8.71 1.77 1.74
CA ARG A 11 9.98 1.92 2.43
C ARG A 11 11.14 2.12 1.48
N THR A 12 11.97 3.13 1.73
CA THR A 12 13.19 3.40 0.95
C THR A 12 14.48 2.90 1.62
N ASP A 13 14.47 2.59 2.92
CA ASP A 13 15.62 2.00 3.62
C ASP A 13 15.99 0.59 3.15
N LEU A 14 15.09 -0.04 2.40
CA LEU A 14 15.29 -1.37 1.84
C LEU A 14 16.13 -1.36 0.55
N GLU A 15 16.54 -0.18 0.06
CA GLU A 15 17.38 0.02 -1.13
C GLU A 15 16.89 -0.75 -2.37
N MET A 16 15.58 -0.98 -2.47
CA MET A 16 14.98 -1.75 -3.55
C MET A 16 15.21 -1.08 -4.90
N GLY A 17 15.63 -1.87 -5.90
CA GLY A 17 15.70 -1.41 -7.28
C GLY A 17 14.33 -1.00 -7.83
N LYS A 18 14.31 -0.12 -8.84
CA LYS A 18 13.06 0.43 -9.43
C LYS A 18 12.03 -0.64 -9.84
N GLY A 19 12.48 -1.74 -10.44
CA GLY A 19 11.59 -2.84 -10.83
C GLY A 19 10.95 -3.55 -9.64
N LYS A 20 11.71 -3.75 -8.56
CA LYS A 20 11.20 -4.34 -7.32
C LYS A 20 10.19 -3.41 -6.64
N ILE A 21 10.50 -2.11 -6.57
CA ILE A 21 9.57 -1.09 -6.09
C ILE A 21 8.25 -1.15 -6.87
N ALA A 22 8.30 -1.16 -8.20
CA ALA A 22 7.11 -1.23 -9.04
C ALA A 22 6.29 -2.51 -8.76
N ALA A 23 6.94 -3.66 -8.60
CA ALA A 23 6.27 -4.91 -8.27
C ALA A 23 5.59 -4.87 -6.88
N GLN A 24 6.27 -4.35 -5.85
CA GLN A 24 5.69 -4.21 -4.51
C GLN A 24 4.50 -3.24 -4.50
N VAL A 25 4.62 -2.11 -5.21
CA VAL A 25 3.49 -1.19 -5.40
C VAL A 25 2.34 -1.87 -6.13
N GLY A 26 2.63 -2.66 -7.17
CA GLY A 26 1.62 -3.44 -7.89
C GLY A 26 0.86 -4.42 -6.98
N HIS A 27 1.58 -5.15 -6.12
CA HIS A 27 0.96 -6.03 -5.12
C HIS A 27 0.08 -5.24 -4.14
N ALA A 28 0.56 -4.10 -3.63
CA ALA A 28 -0.19 -3.24 -2.73
C ALA A 28 -1.49 -2.74 -3.38
N CYS A 29 -1.42 -2.33 -4.65
CA CYS A 29 -2.57 -1.86 -5.41
C CYS A 29 -3.68 -2.92 -5.47
N VAL A 30 -3.32 -4.14 -5.87
CA VAL A 30 -4.27 -5.25 -6.03
C VAL A 30 -4.86 -5.68 -4.69
N LEU A 31 -4.03 -5.82 -3.66
CA LEU A 31 -4.48 -6.23 -2.33
C LEU A 31 -5.43 -5.20 -1.71
N GLY A 32 -5.04 -3.91 -1.74
CA GLY A 32 -5.88 -2.84 -1.21
C GLY A 32 -7.19 -2.71 -1.97
N ALA A 33 -7.15 -2.76 -3.32
CA ALA A 33 -8.35 -2.68 -4.14
C ALA A 33 -9.30 -3.86 -3.90
N GLU A 34 -8.78 -5.09 -3.78
CA GLU A 34 -9.60 -6.27 -3.48
C GLU A 34 -10.18 -6.24 -2.06
N HIS A 35 -9.43 -5.70 -1.10
CA HIS A 35 -9.90 -5.49 0.26
C HIS A 35 -11.09 -4.50 0.27
N VAL A 36 -10.94 -3.33 -0.36
CA VAL A 36 -12.02 -2.33 -0.49
C VAL A 36 -13.20 -2.86 -1.29
N ARG A 37 -12.97 -3.62 -2.37
CA ARG A 37 -14.04 -4.24 -3.17
C ARG A 37 -14.94 -5.14 -2.32
N LYS A 38 -14.38 -5.84 -1.32
CA LYS A 38 -15.10 -6.73 -0.41
C LYS A 38 -15.75 -6.00 0.76
N SER A 39 -15.09 -5.00 1.34
CA SER A 39 -15.55 -4.32 2.56
C SER A 39 -16.39 -3.06 2.29
N HIS A 40 -16.09 -2.31 1.23
CA HIS A 40 -16.70 -1.04 0.85
C HIS A 40 -16.95 -0.97 -0.68
N PRO A 41 -17.85 -1.82 -1.22
CA PRO A 41 -18.03 -1.95 -2.66
C PRO A 41 -18.41 -0.63 -3.36
N GLU A 42 -19.14 0.26 -2.69
CA GLU A 42 -19.50 1.58 -3.21
C GLU A 42 -18.31 2.55 -3.29
N TRP A 43 -17.31 2.42 -2.40
CA TRP A 43 -16.06 3.17 -2.50
C TRP A 43 -15.22 2.66 -3.66
N PHE A 44 -15.15 1.32 -3.81
CA PHE A 44 -14.47 0.70 -4.94
C PHE A 44 -15.07 1.16 -6.27
N GLN A 45 -16.41 1.18 -6.41
CA GLN A 45 -17.06 1.63 -7.65
C GLN A 45 -16.75 3.11 -7.98
N LYS A 46 -16.76 4.00 -6.98
CA LYS A 46 -16.38 5.40 -7.17
C LYS A 46 -14.92 5.56 -7.59
N TRP A 47 -14.02 4.81 -6.94
CA TRP A 47 -12.60 4.81 -7.27
C TRP A 47 -12.32 4.20 -8.64
N TRP A 48 -13.00 3.11 -9.03
CA TRP A 48 -12.71 2.30 -10.24
C TRP A 48 -12.72 3.10 -11.55
N GLY A 49 -13.55 4.15 -11.65
CA GLY A 49 -13.64 4.98 -12.85
C GLY A 49 -12.33 5.70 -13.22
N GLY A 50 -11.54 6.12 -12.22
CA GLY A 50 -10.25 6.80 -12.42
C GLY A 50 -9.05 6.03 -11.86
N GLN A 51 -9.31 5.15 -10.90
CA GLN A 51 -8.37 4.28 -10.19
C GLN A 51 -7.09 5.02 -9.74
N GLU A 52 -7.26 6.25 -9.24
CA GLU A 52 -6.17 7.14 -8.85
C GLU A 52 -5.29 6.48 -7.78
N LYS A 53 -3.98 6.55 -7.99
CA LYS A 53 -2.95 5.97 -7.13
C LYS A 53 -1.87 6.99 -6.87
N VAL A 54 -1.54 7.20 -5.60
CA VAL A 54 -0.43 8.07 -5.19
C VAL A 54 0.59 7.22 -4.44
N VAL A 55 1.84 7.24 -4.90
CA VAL A 55 2.93 6.49 -4.26
C VAL A 55 3.78 7.45 -3.44
N LEU A 56 3.83 7.24 -2.13
CA LEU A 56 4.63 8.02 -1.17
C LEU A 56 5.75 7.17 -0.59
N LYS A 57 6.77 7.85 -0.07
CA LYS A 57 7.97 7.21 0.49
C LYS A 57 8.03 7.46 2.00
N VAL A 58 8.52 6.46 2.73
CA VAL A 58 8.93 6.58 4.13
C VAL A 58 10.35 6.06 4.31
N SER A 59 11.05 6.62 5.29
CA SER A 59 12.45 6.34 5.53
C SER A 59 12.69 5.01 6.24
N GLY A 60 11.66 4.35 6.78
CA GLY A 60 11.81 3.08 7.48
C GLY A 60 10.53 2.47 8.03
N ILE A 61 10.67 1.33 8.71
CA ILE A 61 9.54 0.58 9.26
C ILE A 61 8.77 1.36 10.33
N LYS A 62 9.46 2.20 11.14
CA LYS A 62 8.80 2.98 12.20
C LYS A 62 7.79 3.97 11.64
N GLU A 63 8.18 4.75 10.64
CA GLU A 63 7.28 5.68 9.94
C GLU A 63 6.14 4.93 9.23
N LEU A 64 6.43 3.78 8.60
CA LEU A 64 5.39 2.96 7.97
C LEU A 64 4.33 2.49 8.98
N GLN A 65 4.76 2.06 10.17
CA GLN A 65 3.86 1.63 11.25
C GLN A 65 3.07 2.81 11.84
N GLU A 66 3.63 4.01 11.88
CA GLU A 66 2.91 5.22 12.27
C GLU A 66 1.79 5.56 11.28
N VAL A 67 2.09 5.52 9.98
CA VAL A 67 1.08 5.73 8.92
C VAL A 67 -0.03 4.67 9.03
N LYS A 68 0.34 3.40 9.23
CA LYS A 68 -0.63 2.30 9.45
C LYS A 68 -1.50 2.56 10.68
N ARG A 69 -0.91 2.98 11.79
CA ARG A 69 -1.66 3.31 13.02
C ARG A 69 -2.67 4.42 12.74
N HIS A 70 -2.29 5.48 12.04
CA HIS A 70 -3.22 6.54 11.67
C HIS A 70 -4.35 6.07 10.75
N ALA A 71 -4.07 5.15 9.81
CA ALA A 71 -5.13 4.55 8.98
C ALA A 71 -6.13 3.76 9.83
N ILE A 72 -5.65 2.98 10.81
CA ILE A 72 -6.49 2.24 11.76
C ILE A 72 -7.31 3.20 12.64
N ASP A 73 -6.67 4.23 13.19
CA ASP A 73 -7.33 5.22 14.07
C ASP A 73 -8.45 5.99 13.33
N LEU A 74 -8.34 6.11 12.01
CA LEU A 74 -9.33 6.75 11.12
C LEU A 74 -10.32 5.76 10.49
N ASP A 75 -10.24 4.46 10.83
CA ASP A 75 -11.05 3.38 10.24
C ASP A 75 -10.96 3.33 8.69
N LEU A 76 -9.78 3.63 8.15
CA LEU A 76 -9.52 3.53 6.72
C LEU A 76 -9.14 2.09 6.33
N PRO A 77 -9.66 1.56 5.20
CA PRO A 77 -9.20 0.29 4.66
C PRO A 77 -7.69 0.32 4.43
N TRP A 78 -6.98 -0.75 4.79
CA TRP A 78 -5.55 -0.84 4.54
C TRP A 78 -5.12 -2.28 4.25
N SER A 79 -3.94 -2.45 3.65
CA SER A 79 -3.33 -3.75 3.40
C SER A 79 -1.81 -3.65 3.48
N GLU A 80 -1.16 -4.69 3.99
CA GLU A 80 0.29 -4.74 4.15
C GLU A 80 0.90 -5.72 3.16
N VAL A 81 2.02 -5.33 2.55
CA VAL A 81 2.78 -6.18 1.62
C VAL A 81 4.08 -6.60 2.27
N THR A 82 4.33 -7.90 2.26
CA THR A 82 5.60 -8.51 2.68
C THR A 82 6.29 -9.17 1.49
N ASP A 83 7.61 -9.11 1.47
CA ASP A 83 8.39 -9.86 0.49
C ASP A 83 8.42 -11.34 0.88
N ALA A 84 7.98 -12.23 -0.03
CA ALA A 84 7.99 -13.67 0.17
C ALA A 84 9.42 -14.28 0.17
N GLY A 85 10.46 -13.48 -0.08
CA GLY A 85 11.85 -13.93 0.06
C GLY A 85 12.50 -14.42 -1.24
N HIS A 86 12.02 -13.96 -2.39
CA HIS A 86 12.60 -14.33 -3.70
C HIS A 86 13.67 -13.34 -4.21
N THR A 87 14.08 -12.35 -3.40
CA THR A 87 15.06 -11.31 -3.78
C THR A 87 15.88 -10.78 -2.57
N GLN A 88 16.59 -9.66 -2.78
CA GLN A 88 17.58 -8.92 -1.98
C GLN A 88 17.28 -8.65 -0.48
N ILE A 89 16.17 -9.11 0.10
CA ILE A 89 15.72 -8.78 1.47
C ILE A 89 15.21 -10.05 2.16
N ALA A 90 15.35 -10.12 3.49
CA ALA A 90 14.88 -11.24 4.30
C ALA A 90 13.37 -11.52 4.09
N PRO A 91 12.96 -12.81 3.97
CA PRO A 91 11.55 -13.19 3.87
C PRO A 91 10.72 -12.61 5.01
N GLY A 92 9.49 -12.20 4.71
CA GLY A 92 8.57 -11.61 5.69
C GLY A 92 8.83 -10.13 5.98
N THR A 93 9.78 -9.49 5.29
CA THR A 93 10.01 -8.05 5.44
C THR A 93 8.85 -7.26 4.85
N VAL A 94 8.22 -6.41 5.67
CA VAL A 94 7.20 -5.46 5.22
C VAL A 94 7.85 -4.41 4.32
N THR A 95 7.37 -4.29 3.09
CA THR A 95 7.92 -3.39 2.06
C THR A 95 7.08 -2.12 1.90
N CYS A 96 5.76 -2.26 1.91
CA CYS A 96 4.80 -1.17 1.72
C CYS A 96 3.44 -1.50 2.32
N ILE A 97 2.61 -0.47 2.47
CA ILE A 97 1.19 -0.60 2.77
C ILE A 97 0.36 0.10 1.69
N SER A 98 -0.83 -0.41 1.44
CA SER A 98 -1.90 0.28 0.73
C SER A 98 -2.89 0.85 1.74
N ILE A 99 -3.39 2.04 1.46
CA ILE A 99 -4.52 2.69 2.12
C ILE A 99 -5.51 3.06 1.01
#